data_AF-A0A1I1DI35-F1
#
_entry.id   AF-A0A1I1DI35-F1
#
_cell.length_a   1.000
_cell.length_b   1.000
_cell.length_c   1.000
_cell.angle_alpha   90.00
_cell.angle_beta   90.00
_cell.angle_gamma   90.00
#
_symmetry.space_group_name_H-M   'P 1'
#
loop_
_entity.id
_entity.type
_entity.pdbx_description
1 polymer ?
#
loop_
_entity_poly.entity_id
_entity_poly.type
_entity_poly.pdbx_seq_one_letter_code
_entity_poly.pdbx_strand_id
1 'polypeptide(L)' 'MWPDNERALSLFRLVGTRWRIPPMGGVPIGLSWSDMYPLMDRLGLDADEWNGLHGDLMTMEAAALDTMQEFAPKS' A
#
# COMPACT_ATOMS: atom_id res chain seq x y z
N MET A 1 -16.21 -9.66 1.79
CA MET A 1 -15.16 -8.88 2.49
C MET A 1 -15.14 -9.41 3.90
N TRP A 2 -14.05 -10.05 4.30
CA TRP A 2 -13.88 -10.57 5.67
C TRP A 2 -13.53 -9.38 6.59
N PRO A 3 -14.04 -9.32 7.83
CA PRO A 3 -13.85 -8.16 8.73
C PRO A 3 -12.39 -7.78 9.02
N ASP A 4 -11.43 -8.69 8.82
CA ASP A 4 -10.01 -8.46 9.14
C ASP A 4 -9.32 -7.45 8.19
N ASN A 5 -9.83 -7.26 6.97
CA ASN A 5 -9.15 -6.45 5.95
C ASN A 5 -9.61 -4.97 5.95
N GLU A 6 -10.61 -4.61 6.76
CA GLU A 6 -11.17 -3.25 6.78
C GLU A 6 -10.13 -2.21 7.24
N ARG A 7 -9.25 -2.60 8.16
CA ARG A 7 -8.17 -1.76 8.67
C ARG A 7 -7.12 -1.49 7.60
N ALA A 8 -6.64 -2.54 6.93
CA ALA A 8 -5.70 -2.42 5.83
C ALA A 8 -6.27 -1.55 4.70
N LEU A 9 -7.54 -1.77 4.33
CA LEU A 9 -8.21 -0.97 3.31
C LEU A 9 -8.35 0.50 3.70
N SER A 10 -8.68 0.80 4.96
CA SER A 10 -8.82 2.18 5.44
C SER A 10 -7.48 2.91 5.43
N LEU A 11 -6.40 2.24 5.86
CA LEU A 11 -5.06 2.82 5.88
C LEU A 11 -4.50 2.98 4.46
N PHE A 12 -4.73 2.00 3.58
CA PHE A 12 -4.37 2.09 2.16
C PHE A 12 -5.10 3.25 1.44
N ARG A 13 -6.39 3.46 1.73
CA ARG A 13 -7.15 4.61 1.21
C ARG A 13 -6.66 5.95 1.77
N LEU A 14 -6.33 6.00 3.06
CA LEU A 14 -5.77 7.21 3.70
C LEU A 14 -4.43 7.61 3.07
N VAL A 15 -3.62 6.63 2.69
CA VAL A 15 -2.30 6.85 2.11
C VAL A 15 -2.35 7.06 0.60
N GLY A 16 -3.51 6.84 -0.04
CA GLY A 16 -3.74 6.60 -1.48
C GLY A 16 -3.09 7.50 -2.55
N THR A 17 -2.34 8.53 -2.17
CA THR A 17 -1.55 9.38 -3.06
C THR A 17 -0.03 9.27 -2.86
N ARG A 18 0.47 8.59 -1.81
CA ARG A 18 1.90 8.50 -1.48
C ARG A 18 2.61 7.38 -2.24
N TRP A 19 2.59 7.50 -3.56
CA TRP A 19 3.31 6.61 -4.47
C TRP A 19 4.69 7.15 -4.78
N ARG A 20 5.68 6.26 -4.84
CA ARG A 20 7.01 6.55 -5.39
C ARG A 20 6.94 6.46 -6.90
N ILE A 21 7.25 7.57 -7.55
CA ILE A 21 7.29 7.70 -9.01
C ILE A 21 8.75 7.57 -9.49
N PRO A 22 9.04 6.82 -10.56
CA PRO A 22 10.38 6.71 -11.11
C PRO A 22 10.88 8.07 -11.67
N PRO A 23 12.21 8.32 -11.70
CA PRO A 23 12.77 9.61 -12.09
C PRO A 23 12.41 10.11 -13.50
N MET A 24 12.11 9.19 -14.42
CA MET A 24 11.71 9.52 -15.80
C MET A 24 10.18 9.62 -15.98
N GLY A 25 9.41 9.65 -14.89
CA GLY A 25 7.95 9.54 -14.93
C GLY A 25 7.48 8.12 -15.32
N GLY A 26 6.17 7.89 -15.24
CA GLY A 26 5.56 6.60 -15.57
C GLY A 26 4.74 6.01 -14.41
N VAL A 27 4.46 4.70 -14.52
CA VAL A 27 3.73 3.94 -13.49
C VAL A 27 4.50 4.02 -12.17
N PRO A 28 3.81 4.18 -11.02
CA PRO A 28 4.43 4.05 -9.71
C PRO A 28 5.25 2.76 -9.57
N ILE A 29 6.30 2.82 -8.76
CA ILE A 29 7.15 1.65 -8.43
C ILE A 29 6.88 1.08 -7.03
N GLY A 30 5.95 1.68 -6.29
CA GLY A 30 5.53 1.27 -4.95
C GLY A 30 5.06 2.43 -4.09
N LEU A 31 4.54 2.10 -2.91
CA LEU A 31 4.17 3.01 -1.84
C LEU A 31 5.42 3.56 -1.16
N SER A 32 5.27 4.74 -0.57
CA SER A 32 6.27 5.31 0.33
C SER A 32 6.21 4.61 1.70
N TRP A 33 6.90 3.48 1.84
CA TRP A 33 6.93 2.70 3.08
C TRP A 33 7.43 3.50 4.30
N SER A 34 8.33 4.45 4.09
CA SER A 34 8.79 5.37 5.14
C SER A 34 7.67 6.22 5.73
N ASP A 35 6.63 6.55 4.94
CA ASP A 35 5.45 7.27 5.42
C ASP A 35 4.39 6.33 6.00
N MET A 36 4.43 5.06 5.62
CA MET A 36 3.48 4.03 6.05
C MET A 36 3.78 3.55 7.48
N TYR A 37 5.05 3.25 7.79
CA TYR A 37 5.42 2.71 9.10
C TYR A 37 4.97 3.61 10.26
N PRO A 38 5.16 4.94 10.26
CA PRO A 38 4.67 5.79 11.35
C PRO A 38 3.15 5.78 11.52
N LEU A 39 2.39 5.52 10.45
CA LEU A 39 0.93 5.42 10.53
C LEU A 39 0.50 4.06 11.09
N MET A 40 1.21 2.99 10.73
CA MET A 40 1.01 1.65 11.30
C MET A 40 1.37 1.64 12.79
N ASP A 41 2.51 2.22 13.16
CA ASP A 41 2.99 2.26 14.54
C ASP A 41 2.04 3.04 15.47
N ARG A 42 1.38 4.08 14.95
CA ARG A 42 0.36 4.85 15.68
C ARG A 42 -0.89 4.05 16.04
N LEU A 43 -1.11 2.89 15.43
CA LEU A 43 -2.25 2.03 15.75
C LEU A 43 -2.06 1.26 17.06
N GLY A 44 -0.82 1.18 17.59
CA GLY A 44 -0.52 0.50 18.85
C GLY A 44 -0.84 -1.00 18.82
N LEU A 45 -0.70 -1.63 17.65
CA LEU A 45 -0.94 -3.05 17.42
C LEU A 45 0.13 -3.91 18.10
N ASP A 46 -0.22 -5.15 18.43
CA ASP A 46 0.80 -6.14 18.80
C ASP A 46 1.62 -6.60 17.57
N ALA A 47 2.63 -7.43 17.81
CA ALA A 47 3.55 -7.86 16.76
C ALA A 47 2.85 -8.68 15.67
N ASP A 48 1.90 -9.55 16.03
CA ASP A 48 1.22 -10.43 15.07
C ASP A 48 0.24 -9.63 14.22
N GLU A 49 -0.53 -8.73 14.84
CA GLU A 49 -1.42 -7.80 14.15
C GLU A 49 -0.67 -6.84 13.22
N TRP A 50 0.48 -6.32 13.67
CA TRP A 50 1.32 -5.43 12.86
C TRP A 50 1.87 -6.19 11.63
N ASN A 51 2.36 -7.41 11.82
CA ASN A 51 2.87 -8.25 10.73
C ASN A 51 1.76 -8.62 9.74
N GLY A 52 0.55 -8.91 10.24
CA GLY A 52 -0.63 -9.15 9.41
C GLY A 52 -0.98 -7.93 8.56
N LEU A 53 -1.12 -6.76 9.19
CA LEU A 53 -1.39 -5.50 8.48
C LEU A 53 -0.32 -5.19 7.42
N HIS A 54 0.95 -5.42 7.75
CA HIS A 54 2.05 -5.25 6.82
C HIS A 54 1.93 -6.15 5.58
N GLY A 55 1.65 -7.44 5.80
CA GLY A 55 1.46 -8.42 4.72
C GLY A 55 0.26 -8.09 3.81
N ASP A 56 -0.84 -7.63 4.42
CA ASP A 56 -2.02 -7.18 3.68
C ASP A 56 -1.71 -5.96 2.80
N LEU A 57 -0.99 -4.98 3.35
CA LEU A 57 -0.57 -3.78 2.60
C LEU A 57 0.37 -4.13 1.43
N MET A 58 1.31 -5.06 1.62
CA MET A 58 2.17 -5.56 0.53
C MET A 58 1.37 -6.24 -0.58
N THR A 59 0.36 -7.05 -0.20
CA THR A 59 -0.52 -7.71 -1.17
C THR A 59 -1.34 -6.69 -1.96
N MET A 60 -1.86 -5.66 -1.29
CA MET A 60 -2.61 -4.58 -1.92
C MET A 60 -1.73 -3.72 -2.84
N GLU A 61 -0.50 -3.42 -2.43
CA GLU A 61 0.49 -2.71 -3.26
C GLU A 61 0.78 -3.47 -4.55
N ALA A 62 1.09 -4.77 -4.45
CA ALA A 62 1.37 -5.61 -5.61
C ALA A 62 0.19 -5.62 -6.61
N ALA A 63 -1.04 -5.85 -6.11
CA ALA A 63 -2.23 -5.85 -6.95
C ALA A 63 -2.50 -4.48 -7.61
N ALA A 64 -2.24 -3.39 -6.88
CA ALA A 64 -2.38 -2.04 -7.40
C ALA A 64 -1.33 -1.74 -8.48
N LEU A 65 -0.07 -2.13 -8.28
CA LEU A 65 0.99 -1.98 -9.27
C LEU A 65 0.69 -2.77 -10.55
N ASP A 66 0.26 -4.03 -10.43
CA ASP A 66 -0.13 -4.86 -11.57
C ASP A 66 -1.27 -4.20 -12.36
N THR A 67 -2.28 -3.69 -11.66
CA THR A 67 -3.41 -2.97 -12.27
C THR A 67 -2.93 -1.71 -12.98
N MET A 68 -2.13 -0.87 -12.32
CA MET A 68 -1.62 0.37 -12.92
C MET A 68 -0.75 0.09 -14.14
N GLN A 69 0.04 -1.00 -14.12
CA GLN A 69 0.84 -1.46 -15.23
C GLN A 69 -0.02 -1.96 -16.40
N GLU A 70 -1.08 -2.72 -16.12
CA GLU A 70 -2.02 -3.22 -17.13
C GLU A 70 -2.69 -2.09 -17.91
N PHE A 71 -3.11 -1.03 -17.21
CA PHE A 71 -3.79 0.13 -17.79
C PHE A 71 -2.86 1.27 -18.22
N ALA A 72 -1.55 1.11 -18.05
CA ALA A 72 -0.58 2.10 -18.52
C ALA A 72 -0.67 2.26 -20.04
N PRO A 73 -0.56 3.49 -20.59
CA PRO A 73 -0.55 3.70 -22.02
C PRO A 73 0.62 2.92 -22.63
N LYS A 74 0.31 1.97 -23.52
CA LYS A 74 1.33 1.25 -24.28
C LYS A 74 1.93 2.22 -25.30
N SER A 75 3.23 2.50 -25.16
CA SER A 75 4.00 3.33 -26.09
C SER A 75 4.29 2.58 -27.38
#